data_AF-A0A812QM70-F1
#
_entry.id   AF-A0A812QM70-F1
#
_cell.length_a   1.000
_cell.length_b   1.000
_cell.length_c   1.000
_cell.angle_alpha   90.00
_cell.angle_beta   90.00
_cell.angle_gamma   90.00
#
_symmetry.space_group_name_H-M   'P 1'
#
loop_
_entity.id
_entity.type
_entity.pdbx_description
1 polymer ?
#
loop_
_entity_poly.entity_id
_entity_poly.type
_entity_poly.pdbx_seq_one_letter_code
_entity_poly.pdbx_strand_id
1 'polypeptide(L)'
;PLVSWKVFWLCVLPVLVTAVFLFSIFGPWYVSSGLGGIILLYLVIEVTIILFFKNHFQLWALQRPWNLLARLLLPPVEIVDSISAGNTNNAMITYRNWGTNFCASGQVWLGSHADVTKAVQNPQGRSFWLGEHPLLPSSLPQGESGRCVFLLSLSSKAAGGTGDHEAFRKCVVDTLLNEASVARESDAISQQLMEQCAEDFMKQDAGFDFYYGADGGNQGFWTKYLHHVLFGLDIQDKEVMSSLNAFYTGQLGLMHYLDPMGHFFSQHEKIAKVADLYEASPAFSNFEVKTEYNNMTAKELALLMSSIIRIAGVQGSRMLTWFCTSGVKYGNLQIDARTVWDSLDLEDEDEVLRYVLEVARLSPPVTVSHHVATEPFKCEIASRSYSFPKGTKVAIPLVFANIDPNVWGKDVWEFNHKRPGLKENHTGFNSVNGLGPRECPGKGLVLRSMVRLLQVIGKKKRQPSTSPQSV
;
A
#
# COMPACT_ATOMS: atom_id res chain seq x y z
N PRO A 1 12.80 -20.36 22.43
CA PRO A 1 13.85 -20.30 23.48
C PRO A 1 13.73 -18.98 24.25
N LEU A 2 13.22 -19.06 25.48
CA LEU A 2 12.93 -17.93 26.35
C LEU A 2 14.25 -17.37 26.90
N VAL A 3 14.68 -16.19 26.45
CA VAL A 3 15.42 -15.30 27.36
C VAL A 3 14.44 -15.00 28.47
N SER A 4 14.65 -15.65 29.61
CA SER A 4 13.61 -15.84 30.61
C SER A 4 13.05 -14.49 31.05
N TRP A 5 11.73 -14.43 31.19
CA TRP A 5 10.97 -13.36 31.86
C TRP A 5 11.64 -12.85 33.16
N LYS A 6 12.48 -13.66 33.81
CA LYS A 6 13.31 -13.27 34.94
C LYS A 6 14.34 -12.18 34.61
N VAL A 7 14.95 -12.15 33.43
CA VAL A 7 15.97 -11.14 33.04
C VAL A 7 15.32 -9.76 32.87
N PHE A 8 14.14 -9.69 32.26
CA PHE A 8 13.39 -8.44 32.15
C PHE A 8 13.04 -7.88 33.54
N TRP A 9 12.52 -8.71 34.44
CA TRP A 9 12.22 -8.29 35.82
C TRP A 9 13.45 -8.08 36.70
N LEU A 10 14.59 -8.73 36.44
CA LEU A 10 15.84 -8.53 37.17
C LEU A 10 16.60 -7.27 36.73
N CYS A 11 16.41 -6.81 35.49
CA CYS A 11 17.14 -5.66 34.97
C CYS A 11 16.28 -4.39 34.93
N VAL A 12 14.99 -4.49 34.56
CA VAL A 12 14.15 -3.30 34.31
C VAL A 12 13.42 -2.83 35.56
N LEU A 13 12.88 -3.76 36.38
CA LEU A 13 12.14 -3.40 37.59
C LEU A 13 13.00 -2.74 38.67
N PRO A 14 14.23 -3.20 38.98
CA PRO A 14 15.05 -2.53 39.98
C PRO A 14 15.38 -1.10 39.55
N VAL A 15 15.61 -0.86 38.26
CA VAL A 15 15.91 0.48 37.75
C VAL A 15 14.69 1.40 37.86
N LEU A 16 13.48 0.90 37.58
CA LEU A 16 12.23 1.64 37.77
C LEU A 16 11.95 1.94 39.26
N VAL A 17 12.16 0.96 40.15
CA VAL A 17 11.96 1.13 41.60
C VAL A 17 13.01 2.09 42.18
N THR A 18 14.27 1.99 41.76
CA THR A 18 15.34 2.91 42.16
C THR A 18 15.05 4.34 41.68
N ALA A 19 14.54 4.53 40.46
CA ALA A 19 14.17 5.86 39.97
C ALA A 19 13.05 6.52 40.82
N VAL A 20 12.04 5.74 41.22
CA VAL A 20 10.94 6.21 42.08
C VAL A 20 11.41 6.48 43.51
N PHE A 21 12.31 5.65 44.03
CA PHE A 21 12.88 5.82 45.38
C PHE A 21 13.82 7.03 45.47
N LEU A 22 14.64 7.28 44.45
CA LEU A 22 15.50 8.46 44.39
C LEU A 22 14.67 9.76 44.25
N PHE A 23 13.55 9.72 43.54
CA PHE A 23 12.61 10.86 43.42
C PHE A 23 12.05 11.31 44.79
N SER A 24 11.80 10.36 45.69
CA SER A 24 11.19 10.62 47.00
C SER A 24 12.18 11.14 48.04
N ILE A 25 13.49 10.99 47.81
CA ILE A 25 14.54 11.42 48.75
C ILE A 25 15.14 12.78 48.38
N PHE A 26 15.29 13.12 47.10
CA PHE A 26 16.16 14.25 46.67
C PHE A 26 15.45 15.54 46.18
N GLY A 27 14.12 15.59 46.20
CA GLY A 27 13.35 16.83 45.99
C GLY A 27 13.29 17.39 44.54
N PRO A 28 12.65 18.56 44.32
CA PRO A 28 12.21 19.05 43.01
C PRO A 28 13.30 19.35 41.98
N TRP A 29 14.51 19.70 42.42
CA TRP A 29 15.65 19.95 41.51
C TRP A 29 16.18 18.65 40.88
N TYR A 30 15.92 17.51 41.52
CA TYR A 30 16.16 16.18 40.97
C TYR A 30 15.05 15.73 40.01
N VAL A 31 13.94 16.47 39.87
CA VAL A 31 12.82 16.08 39.01
C VAL A 31 13.16 16.34 37.53
N SER A 32 13.95 17.37 37.21
CA SER A 32 14.48 17.55 35.85
C SER A 32 15.50 16.46 35.48
N SER A 33 16.39 16.10 36.42
CA SER A 33 17.38 15.03 36.24
C SER A 33 16.76 13.63 36.28
N GLY A 34 15.72 13.43 37.08
CA GLY A 34 14.99 12.19 37.28
C GLY A 34 14.00 11.92 36.15
N LEU A 35 13.28 12.94 35.68
CA LEU A 35 12.47 12.84 34.46
C LEU A 35 13.38 12.57 33.25
N GLY A 36 14.52 13.26 33.15
CA GLY A 36 15.54 12.96 32.15
C GLY A 36 16.05 11.51 32.24
N GLY A 37 16.29 11.01 33.46
CA GLY A 37 16.68 9.62 33.70
C GLY A 37 15.59 8.60 33.33
N ILE A 38 14.33 8.88 33.64
CA ILE A 38 13.18 8.03 33.26
C ILE A 38 13.01 8.00 31.73
N ILE A 39 13.12 9.15 31.07
CA ILE A 39 13.06 9.25 29.60
C ILE A 39 14.22 8.47 28.98
N LEU A 40 15.45 8.65 29.48
CA LEU A 40 16.61 7.93 28.98
C LEU A 40 16.45 6.42 29.18
N LEU A 41 15.96 5.98 30.34
CA LEU A 41 15.68 4.57 30.61
C LEU A 41 14.63 4.02 29.64
N TYR A 42 13.53 4.74 29.44
CA TYR A 42 12.50 4.37 28.49
C TYR A 42 13.08 4.21 27.08
N LEU A 43 13.89 5.17 26.62
CA LEU A 43 14.55 5.11 25.31
C LEU A 43 15.51 3.92 25.21
N VAL A 44 16.27 3.62 26.26
CA VAL A 44 17.17 2.44 26.30
C VAL A 44 16.36 1.15 26.21
N ILE A 45 15.23 1.05 26.91
CA ILE A 45 14.33 -0.11 26.84
C ILE A 45 13.78 -0.26 25.42
N GLU A 46 13.25 0.82 24.83
CA GLU A 46 12.73 0.85 23.46
C GLU A 46 13.77 0.40 22.44
N VAL A 47 14.96 1.01 22.47
CA VAL A 47 16.07 0.65 21.58
C VAL A 47 16.47 -0.82 21.77
N THR A 48 16.52 -1.30 23.01
CA THR A 48 16.85 -2.71 23.29
C THR A 48 15.79 -3.64 22.72
N ILE A 49 14.51 -3.31 22.87
CA ILE A 49 13.41 -4.09 22.29
C ILE A 49 13.54 -4.10 20.77
N ILE A 50 13.68 -2.94 20.14
CA ILE A 50 13.73 -2.80 18.67
C ILE A 50 14.93 -3.57 18.08
N LEU A 51 16.10 -3.50 18.71
CA LEU A 51 17.31 -4.12 18.16
C LEU A 51 17.38 -5.64 18.41
N PHE A 52 16.89 -6.12 19.56
CA PHE A 52 17.16 -7.50 19.98
C PHE A 52 15.92 -8.37 20.18
N PHE A 53 14.76 -7.78 20.50
CA PHE A 53 13.57 -8.52 20.92
C PHE A 53 12.31 -8.20 20.14
N LYS A 54 12.41 -7.43 19.05
CA LYS A 54 11.30 -6.82 18.31
C LYS A 54 10.12 -7.76 18.06
N ASN A 55 10.33 -8.87 17.34
CA ASN A 55 9.23 -9.80 17.01
C ASN A 55 8.73 -10.58 18.24
N HIS A 56 9.62 -10.94 19.18
CA HIS A 56 9.24 -11.64 20.41
C HIS A 56 8.38 -10.76 21.33
N PHE A 57 8.74 -9.48 21.47
CA PHE A 57 7.99 -8.51 22.27
C PHE A 57 6.62 -8.24 21.65
N GLN A 58 6.56 -8.01 20.34
CA GLN A 58 5.27 -7.83 19.64
C GLN A 58 4.36 -9.04 19.78
N LEU A 59 4.89 -10.26 19.61
CA LEU A 59 4.15 -11.49 19.85
C LEU A 59 3.58 -11.52 21.27
N TRP A 60 4.39 -11.21 22.29
CA TRP A 60 3.93 -11.19 23.68
C TRP A 60 2.87 -10.09 23.95
N ALA A 61 3.09 -8.89 23.41
CA ALA A 61 2.27 -7.71 23.64
C ALA A 61 0.89 -7.85 22.99
N LEU A 62 0.82 -8.38 21.76
CA LEU A 62 -0.43 -8.56 21.02
C LEU A 62 -1.37 -9.59 21.66
N GLN A 63 -0.84 -10.54 22.44
CA GLN A 63 -1.67 -11.45 23.25
C GLN A 63 -2.23 -10.78 24.51
N ARG A 64 -1.71 -9.60 24.90
CA ARG A 64 -1.96 -8.93 26.18
C ARG A 64 -2.23 -7.43 25.99
N PRO A 65 -3.23 -7.03 25.17
CA PRO A 65 -3.46 -5.62 24.82
C PRO A 65 -3.87 -4.74 26.01
N TRP A 66 -4.28 -5.35 27.13
CA TRP A 66 -4.65 -4.66 28.37
C TRP A 66 -3.47 -4.49 29.34
N ASN A 67 -2.32 -5.11 29.06
CA ASN A 67 -1.15 -4.98 29.91
C ASN A 67 -0.52 -3.59 29.74
N LEU A 68 -0.16 -2.96 30.87
CA LEU A 68 0.43 -1.61 30.88
C LEU A 68 1.70 -1.52 30.03
N LEU A 69 2.58 -2.52 30.09
CA LEU A 69 3.82 -2.52 29.31
C LEU A 69 3.55 -2.65 27.81
N ALA A 70 2.55 -3.46 27.42
CA ALA A 70 2.15 -3.56 26.03
C ALA A 70 1.64 -2.21 25.51
N ARG A 71 0.79 -1.52 26.27
CA ARG A 71 0.26 -0.20 25.87
C ARG A 71 1.31 0.91 25.85
N LEU A 72 2.30 0.83 26.73
CA LEU A 72 3.35 1.83 26.84
C LEU A 72 4.43 1.63 25.77
N LEU A 73 4.89 0.39 25.56
CA LEU A 73 6.08 0.09 24.77
C LEU A 73 5.79 -0.44 23.36
N LEU A 74 4.56 -0.92 23.06
CA LEU A 74 4.25 -1.36 21.70
C LEU A 74 4.16 -0.21 20.68
N PRO A 75 3.58 0.97 20.98
CA PRO A 75 3.39 2.03 19.98
C PRO A 75 4.70 2.49 19.28
N PRO A 76 5.80 2.79 20.00
CA PRO A 76 7.05 3.16 19.32
C PRO A 76 7.65 2.00 18.53
N VAL A 77 7.61 0.78 19.09
CA VAL A 77 8.08 -0.43 18.40
C VAL A 77 7.32 -0.65 17.09
N GLU A 78 5.99 -0.55 17.09
CA GLU A 78 5.20 -0.77 15.87
C GLU A 78 5.43 0.32 14.82
N ILE A 79 5.59 1.59 15.23
CA ILE A 79 5.90 2.70 14.32
C ILE A 79 7.27 2.46 13.66
N VAL A 80 8.32 2.21 14.45
CA VAL A 80 9.67 1.98 13.91
C VAL A 80 9.71 0.73 13.05
N ASP A 81 9.04 -0.34 13.48
CA ASP A 81 9.00 -1.58 12.71
C ASP A 81 8.22 -1.41 11.39
N SER A 82 7.12 -0.65 11.37
CA SER A 82 6.35 -0.36 10.15
C SER A 82 7.20 0.22 9.02
N ILE A 83 8.09 1.17 9.33
CA ILE A 83 8.99 1.79 8.36
C ILE A 83 9.89 0.74 7.69
N SER A 84 10.31 -0.27 8.46
CA SER A 84 11.17 -1.34 7.95
C SER A 84 10.40 -2.46 7.25
N ALA A 85 9.23 -2.84 7.78
CA ALA A 85 8.47 -4.02 7.36
C ALA A 85 7.77 -3.83 6.01
N GLY A 86 7.48 -2.60 5.59
CA GLY A 86 6.89 -2.33 4.29
C GLY A 86 7.79 -2.61 3.09
N ASN A 87 9.11 -2.69 3.32
CA ASN A 87 10.04 -3.13 2.30
C ASN A 87 10.01 -4.66 2.19
N THR A 88 9.64 -5.18 1.02
CA THR A 88 9.57 -6.63 0.75
C THR A 88 10.84 -7.36 1.17
N ASN A 89 12.03 -6.82 0.92
CA ASN A 89 13.29 -7.49 1.27
C ASN A 89 13.42 -7.69 2.79
N ASN A 90 13.02 -6.68 3.58
CA ASN A 90 13.06 -6.76 5.04
C ASN A 90 11.98 -7.71 5.59
N ALA A 91 10.77 -7.65 5.03
CA ALA A 91 9.69 -8.56 5.37
C ALA A 91 10.10 -10.02 5.12
N MET A 92 10.80 -10.28 4.00
CA MET A 92 11.32 -11.61 3.65
C MET A 92 12.39 -12.13 4.62
N ILE A 93 13.20 -11.26 5.23
CA ILE A 93 14.14 -11.68 6.29
C ILE A 93 13.36 -12.21 7.50
N THR A 94 12.29 -11.50 7.90
CA THR A 94 11.45 -11.93 9.02
C THR A 94 10.72 -13.23 8.69
N TYR A 95 10.13 -13.32 7.50
CA TYR A 95 9.48 -14.53 6.99
C TYR A 95 10.42 -15.74 7.02
N ARG A 96 11.67 -15.61 6.56
CA ARG A 96 12.65 -16.71 6.59
C ARG A 96 13.02 -17.15 8.01
N ASN A 97 13.07 -16.22 8.95
CA ASN A 97 13.46 -16.50 10.33
C ASN A 97 12.32 -17.09 11.18
N TRP A 98 11.07 -16.71 10.90
CA TRP A 98 9.91 -17.06 11.73
C TRP A 98 8.91 -17.99 11.04
N GLY A 99 9.06 -18.21 9.74
CA GLY A 99 8.11 -18.92 8.90
C GLY A 99 6.98 -18.02 8.41
N THR A 100 5.91 -18.67 7.95
CA THR A 100 4.78 -18.04 7.27
C THR A 100 3.98 -17.08 8.16
N ASN A 101 3.97 -17.30 9.47
CA ASN A 101 3.25 -16.47 10.43
C ASN A 101 4.21 -15.89 11.46
N PHE A 102 4.07 -14.61 11.77
CA PHE A 102 4.88 -13.91 12.77
C PHE A 102 4.20 -12.63 13.26
N CYS A 103 4.84 -11.91 14.19
CA CYS A 103 4.38 -10.59 14.63
C CYS A 103 5.37 -9.50 14.22
N ALA A 104 4.88 -8.47 13.54
CA ALA A 104 5.64 -7.31 13.10
C ALA A 104 4.71 -6.10 12.91
N SER A 105 5.24 -4.89 13.04
CA SER A 105 4.50 -3.62 12.89
C SER A 105 3.23 -3.52 13.72
N GLY A 106 3.21 -4.14 14.91
CA GLY A 106 2.04 -4.17 15.80
C GLY A 106 0.91 -5.07 15.30
N GLN A 107 1.20 -6.00 14.38
CA GLN A 107 0.22 -6.87 13.76
C GLN A 107 0.64 -8.34 13.83
N VAL A 108 -0.34 -9.23 13.75
CA VAL A 108 -0.10 -10.66 13.47
C VAL A 108 -0.15 -10.85 11.97
N TRP A 109 0.95 -11.28 11.37
CA TRP A 109 1.06 -11.55 9.93
C TRP A 109 0.70 -13.00 9.69
N LEU A 110 -0.34 -13.23 8.87
CA LEU A 110 -0.79 -14.56 8.47
C LEU A 110 -0.49 -14.77 6.99
N GLY A 111 0.62 -15.46 6.68
CA GLY A 111 1.23 -15.43 5.35
C GLY A 111 0.85 -16.54 4.40
N SER A 112 0.08 -17.53 4.84
CA SER A 112 -0.28 -18.64 3.96
C SER A 112 -1.28 -18.18 2.91
N HIS A 113 -1.25 -18.78 1.73
CA HIS A 113 -2.22 -18.46 0.68
C HIS A 113 -3.66 -18.68 1.17
N ALA A 114 -3.89 -19.74 1.96
CA ALA A 114 -5.19 -20.03 2.56
C ALA A 114 -5.65 -18.94 3.55
N ASP A 115 -4.77 -18.48 4.45
CA ASP A 115 -5.10 -17.43 5.41
C ASP A 115 -5.38 -16.10 4.72
N VAL A 116 -4.55 -15.74 3.73
CA VAL A 116 -4.74 -14.52 2.94
C VAL A 116 -6.02 -14.57 2.12
N THR A 117 -6.29 -15.69 1.43
CA THR A 117 -7.55 -15.92 0.69
C THR A 117 -8.75 -15.73 1.60
N LYS A 118 -8.74 -16.38 2.77
CA LYS A 118 -9.79 -16.22 3.78
C LYS A 118 -9.94 -14.76 4.20
N ALA A 119 -8.86 -14.05 4.48
CA ALA A 119 -8.93 -12.67 4.92
C ALA A 119 -9.48 -11.71 3.84
N VAL A 120 -9.07 -11.86 2.57
CA VAL A 120 -9.52 -10.97 1.49
C VAL A 120 -10.94 -11.25 1.01
N GLN A 121 -11.42 -12.49 1.13
CA GLN A 121 -12.76 -12.88 0.70
C GLN A 121 -13.85 -12.67 1.76
N ASN A 122 -13.48 -12.50 3.04
CA ASN A 122 -14.44 -12.25 4.12
C ASN A 122 -14.60 -10.75 4.43
N PRO A 123 -15.70 -10.35 5.11
CA PRO A 123 -15.83 -9.01 5.64
C PRO A 123 -14.67 -8.64 6.57
N GLN A 124 -14.16 -7.42 6.43
CA GLN A 124 -12.98 -6.95 7.17
C GLN A 124 -13.34 -5.78 8.08
N GLY A 125 -12.96 -5.91 9.35
CA GLY A 125 -12.84 -4.76 10.26
C GLY A 125 -11.60 -3.95 9.87
N ARG A 126 -11.69 -2.63 9.95
CA ARG A 126 -10.61 -1.71 9.60
C ARG A 126 -10.39 -0.70 10.71
N SER A 127 -9.24 -0.05 10.62
CA SER A 127 -8.73 0.98 11.51
C SER A 127 -7.90 1.93 10.65
N PHE A 128 -7.30 2.95 11.27
CA PHE A 128 -6.42 3.91 10.59
C PHE A 128 -5.03 3.33 10.32
N TRP A 129 -4.99 2.30 9.47
CA TRP A 129 -3.77 1.68 8.98
C TRP A 129 -3.88 1.50 7.47
N LEU A 130 -2.74 1.55 6.80
CA LEU A 130 -2.58 1.24 5.38
C LEU A 130 -1.53 0.14 5.28
N GLY A 131 -2.00 -1.11 5.20
CA GLY A 131 -1.13 -2.27 5.34
C GLY A 131 -0.48 -2.28 6.72
N GLU A 132 0.84 -2.27 6.74
CA GLU A 132 1.68 -2.22 7.93
C GLU A 132 1.93 -0.81 8.48
N HIS A 133 1.47 0.25 7.82
CA HIS A 133 1.74 1.63 8.24
C HIS A 133 0.56 2.27 8.98
N PRO A 134 0.77 2.92 10.14
CA PRO A 134 -0.27 3.70 10.79
C PRO A 134 -0.58 4.97 9.98
N LEU A 135 -1.86 5.34 9.94
CA LEU A 135 -2.36 6.55 9.29
C LEU A 135 -2.71 7.60 10.34
N LEU A 136 -2.46 8.87 10.02
CA LEU A 136 -2.87 10.00 10.84
C LEU A 136 -4.35 10.33 10.59
N PRO A 137 -5.27 10.09 11.55
CA PRO A 137 -6.72 10.23 11.29
C PRO A 137 -7.15 11.64 10.89
N SER A 138 -6.46 12.67 11.40
CA SER A 138 -6.74 14.08 11.06
C SER A 138 -6.32 14.46 9.64
N SER A 139 -5.53 13.62 8.97
CA SER A 139 -5.08 13.82 7.58
C SER A 139 -5.84 12.96 6.58
N LEU A 140 -6.80 12.15 7.05
CA LEU A 140 -7.67 11.37 6.17
C LEU A 140 -8.82 12.24 5.65
N PRO A 141 -9.33 11.99 4.43
CA PRO A 141 -10.44 12.77 3.89
C PRO A 141 -11.68 12.63 4.76
N GLN A 142 -12.25 13.78 5.12
CA GLN A 142 -13.44 13.93 5.93
C GLN A 142 -14.47 14.79 5.19
N GLY A 143 -15.75 14.45 5.32
CA GLY A 143 -16.84 15.33 4.90
C GLY A 143 -17.03 16.52 5.84
N GLU A 144 -17.89 17.46 5.47
CA GLU A 144 -18.17 18.67 6.27
C GLU A 144 -18.68 18.36 7.69
N SER A 145 -19.36 17.22 7.86
CA SER A 145 -19.83 16.72 9.15
C SER A 145 -18.73 16.11 10.03
N GLY A 146 -17.48 16.07 9.53
CA GLY A 146 -16.37 15.37 10.17
C GLY A 146 -16.39 13.85 9.96
N ARG A 147 -17.34 13.30 9.20
CA ARG A 147 -17.37 11.86 8.89
C ARG A 147 -16.18 11.48 8.03
N CYS A 148 -15.46 10.43 8.41
CA CYS A 148 -14.36 9.90 7.60
C CYS A 148 -14.93 9.25 6.33
N VAL A 149 -14.48 9.69 5.16
CA VAL A 149 -14.89 9.12 3.87
C VAL A 149 -13.83 8.20 3.26
N PHE A 150 -12.68 8.04 3.91
CA PHE A 150 -11.55 7.28 3.39
C PHE A 150 -11.82 5.76 3.34
N LEU A 151 -12.12 5.25 2.14
CA LEU A 151 -12.50 3.85 1.92
C LEU A 151 -11.59 2.81 2.58
N LEU A 152 -10.27 3.03 2.57
CA LEU A 152 -9.30 2.05 3.08
C LEU A 152 -9.34 1.90 4.62
N SER A 153 -9.86 2.90 5.35
CA SER A 153 -10.02 2.83 6.82
C SER A 153 -11.42 2.40 7.27
N LEU A 154 -12.41 2.35 6.37
CA LEU A 154 -13.79 2.05 6.73
C LEU A 154 -14.02 0.53 6.89
N SER A 155 -14.57 0.11 8.03
CA SER A 155 -14.93 -1.28 8.28
C SER A 155 -16.11 -1.71 7.41
N SER A 156 -16.11 -2.98 7.02
CA SER A 156 -17.26 -3.61 6.34
C SER A 156 -18.43 -3.69 7.31
N LYS A 157 -19.68 -3.55 6.85
CA LYS A 157 -20.88 -3.61 7.70
C LYS A 157 -20.94 -4.89 8.53
N ALA A 158 -20.72 -6.04 7.89
CA ALA A 158 -20.70 -7.34 8.55
C ALA A 158 -19.53 -7.54 9.53
N ALA A 159 -18.57 -6.62 9.57
CA ALA A 159 -17.47 -6.58 10.53
C ALA A 159 -17.63 -5.47 11.58
N GLY A 160 -18.84 -4.95 11.77
CA GLY A 160 -19.15 -3.90 12.75
C GLY A 160 -19.01 -2.47 12.21
N GLY A 161 -18.87 -2.30 10.89
CA GLY A 161 -18.90 -0.99 10.24
C GLY A 161 -20.32 -0.42 10.09
N THR A 162 -20.39 0.85 9.72
CA THR A 162 -21.64 1.61 9.51
C THR A 162 -22.36 1.24 8.20
N GLY A 163 -21.68 0.57 7.27
CA GLY A 163 -22.13 0.40 5.88
C GLY A 163 -21.56 1.44 4.91
N ASP A 164 -20.78 2.41 5.41
CA ASP A 164 -20.14 3.44 4.59
C ASP A 164 -19.18 2.84 3.56
N HIS A 165 -18.42 1.81 3.92
CA HIS A 165 -17.48 1.21 2.98
C HIS A 165 -18.19 0.70 1.71
N GLU A 166 -19.25 -0.10 1.87
CA GLU A 166 -20.01 -0.66 0.77
C GLU A 166 -20.70 0.43 -0.06
N ALA A 167 -21.34 1.39 0.61
CA ALA A 167 -22.05 2.50 -0.03
C ALA A 167 -21.11 3.42 -0.82
N PHE A 168 -19.99 3.83 -0.23
CA PHE A 168 -19.00 4.71 -0.86
C PHE A 168 -18.24 4.01 -1.97
N ARG A 169 -17.95 2.70 -1.82
CA ARG A 169 -17.35 1.91 -2.90
C ARG A 169 -18.29 1.85 -4.10
N LYS A 170 -19.58 1.63 -3.86
CA LYS A 170 -20.59 1.65 -4.92
C LYS A 170 -20.64 3.02 -5.61
N CYS A 171 -20.62 4.11 -4.83
CA CYS A 171 -20.56 5.47 -5.36
C CYS A 171 -19.35 5.70 -6.28
N VAL A 172 -18.15 5.26 -5.86
CA VAL A 172 -16.93 5.31 -6.69
C VAL A 172 -17.11 4.55 -8.01
N VAL A 173 -17.61 3.31 -7.96
CA VAL A 173 -17.76 2.49 -9.17
C VAL A 173 -18.77 3.11 -10.13
N ASP A 174 -19.97 3.45 -9.64
CA ASP A 174 -21.03 3.99 -10.48
C ASP A 174 -20.63 5.34 -11.12
N THR A 175 -19.90 6.18 -10.37
CA THR A 175 -19.52 7.53 -10.83
C THR A 175 -18.30 7.51 -11.74
N LEU A 176 -17.27 6.71 -11.44
CA LEU A 176 -15.94 6.84 -12.05
C LEU A 176 -15.47 5.64 -12.87
N LEU A 177 -16.12 4.49 -12.72
CA LEU A 177 -15.77 3.24 -13.41
C LEU A 177 -16.96 2.74 -14.25
N ASN A 178 -17.44 3.63 -15.10
CA ASN A 178 -18.59 3.43 -15.98
C ASN A 178 -18.18 3.51 -17.46
N GLU A 179 -19.15 3.42 -18.36
CA GLU A 179 -18.94 3.45 -19.81
C GLU A 179 -18.16 4.66 -20.31
N ALA A 180 -18.35 5.84 -19.71
CA ALA A 180 -17.63 7.05 -20.09
C ALA A 180 -16.12 6.93 -19.79
N SER A 181 -15.77 6.34 -18.65
CA SER A 181 -14.36 6.07 -18.33
C SER A 181 -13.76 5.03 -19.29
N VAL A 182 -14.50 3.97 -19.63
CA VAL A 182 -14.07 2.94 -20.57
C VAL A 182 -13.84 3.54 -21.97
N ALA A 183 -14.73 4.43 -22.43
CA ALA A 183 -14.56 5.12 -23.70
C ALA A 183 -13.26 5.94 -23.73
N ARG A 184 -12.97 6.66 -22.64
CA ARG A 184 -11.74 7.45 -22.50
C ARG A 184 -10.47 6.60 -22.44
N GLU A 185 -10.51 5.33 -22.02
CA GLU A 185 -9.32 4.46 -21.97
C GLU A 185 -8.62 4.30 -23.33
N SER A 186 -9.35 4.52 -24.43
CA SER A 186 -8.89 4.26 -25.79
C SER A 186 -9.16 5.42 -26.76
N ASP A 187 -9.55 6.59 -26.25
CA ASP A 187 -9.72 7.78 -27.09
C ASP A 187 -8.38 8.34 -27.59
N ALA A 188 -8.45 9.37 -28.45
CA ALA A 188 -7.27 9.98 -29.06
C ALA A 188 -6.28 10.54 -28.02
N ILE A 189 -6.77 11.08 -26.89
CA ILE A 189 -5.91 11.64 -25.83
C ILE A 189 -5.17 10.50 -25.13
N SER A 190 -5.87 9.42 -24.77
CA SER A 190 -5.26 8.23 -24.17
C SER A 190 -4.23 7.57 -25.07
N GLN A 191 -4.51 7.47 -26.37
CA GLN A 191 -3.56 6.94 -27.35
C GLN A 191 -2.30 7.82 -27.44
N GLN A 192 -2.49 9.15 -27.54
CA GLN A 192 -1.38 10.10 -27.56
C GLN A 192 -0.52 10.02 -26.28
N LEU A 193 -1.15 9.86 -25.11
CA LEU A 193 -0.42 9.70 -23.85
C LEU A 193 0.43 8.41 -23.82
N MET A 194 -0.10 7.30 -24.33
CA MET A 194 0.64 6.04 -24.41
C MET A 194 1.82 6.14 -25.39
N GLU A 195 1.60 6.75 -26.57
CA GLU A 195 2.65 6.98 -27.56
C GLU A 195 3.75 7.89 -27.00
N GLN A 196 3.39 9.00 -26.35
CA GLN A 196 4.37 9.89 -25.72
C GLN A 196 5.17 9.17 -24.63
N CYS A 197 4.53 8.33 -23.82
CA CYS A 197 5.22 7.52 -22.81
C CYS A 197 6.22 6.56 -23.46
N ALA A 198 5.87 5.94 -24.59
CA ALA A 198 6.81 5.09 -25.34
C ALA A 198 7.97 5.88 -25.94
N GLU A 199 7.74 7.08 -26.46
CA GLU A 199 8.82 7.96 -26.91
C GLU A 199 9.75 8.37 -25.76
N ASP A 200 9.18 8.71 -24.61
CA ASP A 200 9.94 9.06 -23.42
C ASP A 200 10.75 7.89 -22.89
N PHE A 201 10.25 6.66 -23.01
CA PHE A 201 10.99 5.45 -22.69
C PHE A 201 12.26 5.31 -23.56
N MET A 202 12.16 5.62 -24.86
CA MET A 202 13.31 5.55 -25.76
C MET A 202 14.39 6.61 -25.48
N LYS A 203 14.04 7.69 -24.75
CA LYS A 203 14.99 8.76 -24.38
C LYS A 203 15.84 8.40 -23.15
N GLN A 204 15.60 7.25 -22.50
CA GLN A 204 16.33 6.85 -21.29
C GLN A 204 17.84 6.80 -21.50
N ASP A 205 18.30 6.23 -22.61
CA ASP A 205 19.74 6.12 -22.94
C ASP A 205 20.39 7.51 -23.17
N ALA A 206 19.59 8.53 -23.44
CA ALA A 206 20.01 9.94 -23.55
C ALA A 206 19.94 10.70 -22.21
N GLY A 207 19.75 10.00 -21.08
CA GLY A 207 19.73 10.58 -19.73
C GLY A 207 18.38 11.15 -19.28
N PHE A 208 17.29 10.88 -20.01
CA PHE A 208 15.94 11.27 -19.60
C PHE A 208 15.47 10.44 -18.39
N ASP A 209 15.00 11.12 -17.33
CA ASP A 209 14.42 10.46 -16.15
C ASP A 209 13.00 9.96 -16.44
N PHE A 210 12.92 8.81 -17.09
CA PHE A 210 11.64 8.17 -17.41
C PHE A 210 10.83 7.78 -16.18
N TYR A 211 11.46 7.39 -15.06
CA TYR A 211 10.72 6.80 -13.95
C TYR A 211 10.16 7.82 -12.97
N TYR A 212 10.82 8.97 -12.82
CA TYR A 212 10.45 9.98 -11.83
C TYR A 212 10.15 11.37 -12.41
N GLY A 213 10.33 11.58 -13.72
CA GLY A 213 9.97 12.82 -14.39
C GLY A 213 8.49 13.20 -14.20
N ALA A 214 8.22 14.45 -13.82
CA ALA A 214 6.86 14.93 -13.56
C ALA A 214 6.07 15.24 -14.84
N ASP A 215 6.76 15.71 -15.89
CA ASP A 215 6.11 16.20 -17.12
C ASP A 215 5.99 15.13 -18.22
N GLY A 216 6.63 13.98 -18.03
CA GLY A 216 6.67 12.87 -18.99
C GLY A 216 7.06 11.55 -18.33
N GLY A 217 7.31 10.52 -19.13
CA GLY A 217 7.65 9.19 -18.64
C GLY A 217 6.57 8.56 -17.75
N ASN A 218 6.97 7.63 -16.89
CA ASN A 218 6.10 6.79 -16.06
C ASN A 218 5.24 7.59 -15.07
N GLN A 219 5.85 8.51 -14.30
CA GLN A 219 5.13 9.32 -13.31
C GLN A 219 4.16 10.30 -13.99
N GLY A 220 4.63 11.04 -14.99
CA GLY A 220 3.79 11.95 -15.78
C GLY A 220 2.66 11.23 -16.49
N PHE A 221 2.92 10.07 -17.09
CA PHE A 221 1.91 9.24 -17.76
C PHE A 221 0.78 8.84 -16.82
N TRP A 222 1.06 8.16 -15.71
CA TRP A 222 -0.01 7.70 -14.81
C TRP A 222 -0.77 8.84 -14.15
N THR A 223 -0.12 9.98 -13.92
CA THR A 223 -0.80 11.19 -13.46
C THR A 223 -1.79 11.66 -14.53
N LYS A 224 -1.35 11.94 -15.75
CA LYS A 224 -2.23 12.41 -16.84
C LYS A 224 -3.32 11.39 -17.18
N TYR A 225 -2.93 10.13 -17.41
CA TYR A 225 -3.80 9.09 -17.91
C TYR A 225 -4.95 8.77 -16.96
N LEU A 226 -4.68 8.55 -15.66
CA LEU A 226 -5.76 8.23 -14.71
C LEU A 226 -6.72 9.41 -14.52
N HIS A 227 -6.20 10.63 -14.59
CA HIS A 227 -7.00 11.84 -14.40
C HIS A 227 -7.90 12.14 -15.60
N HIS A 228 -7.39 11.91 -16.83
CA HIS A 228 -8.19 11.92 -18.03
C HIS A 228 -9.25 10.82 -18.02
N VAL A 229 -8.84 9.56 -17.81
CA VAL A 229 -9.75 8.41 -17.93
C VAL A 229 -10.86 8.44 -16.88
N LEU A 230 -10.53 8.64 -15.61
CA LEU A 230 -11.53 8.55 -14.53
C LEU A 230 -12.39 9.81 -14.43
N PHE A 231 -11.81 10.99 -14.60
CA PHE A 231 -12.49 12.26 -14.34
C PHE A 231 -12.89 13.02 -15.60
N GLY A 232 -12.24 12.73 -16.74
CA GLY A 232 -12.41 13.50 -17.98
C GLY A 232 -11.74 14.87 -17.92
N LEU A 233 -10.71 15.04 -17.09
CA LEU A 233 -9.98 16.31 -17.01
C LEU A 233 -9.20 16.59 -18.29
N ASP A 234 -9.16 17.85 -18.70
CA ASP A 234 -8.28 18.30 -19.78
C ASP A 234 -6.83 18.34 -19.28
N ILE A 235 -6.05 17.33 -19.68
CA ILE A 235 -4.64 17.19 -19.30
C ILE A 235 -3.69 18.05 -20.13
N GLN A 236 -4.20 18.83 -21.08
CA GLN A 236 -3.44 19.84 -21.81
C GLN A 236 -3.51 21.21 -21.13
N ASP A 237 -4.50 21.42 -20.25
CA ASP A 237 -4.61 22.61 -19.42
C ASP A 237 -3.45 22.68 -18.40
N LYS A 238 -2.70 23.79 -18.46
CA LYS A 238 -1.52 24.02 -17.62
C LYS A 238 -1.87 24.22 -16.15
N GLU A 239 -3.00 24.83 -15.83
CA GLU A 239 -3.45 25.03 -14.45
C GLU A 239 -3.90 23.71 -13.82
N VAL A 240 -4.64 22.89 -14.59
CA VAL A 240 -5.00 21.53 -14.18
C VAL A 240 -3.73 20.75 -13.87
N MET A 241 -2.79 20.66 -14.83
CA MET A 241 -1.56 19.89 -14.65
C MET A 241 -0.66 20.43 -13.54
N SER A 242 -0.56 21.75 -13.36
CA SER A 242 0.17 22.35 -12.24
C SER A 242 -0.39 21.90 -10.89
N SER A 243 -1.72 21.91 -10.76
CA SER A 243 -2.40 21.51 -9.53
C SER A 243 -2.23 20.01 -9.24
N LEU A 244 -2.30 19.16 -10.27
CA LEU A 244 -2.05 17.73 -10.14
C LEU A 244 -0.59 17.45 -9.75
N ASN A 245 0.37 18.01 -10.49
CA ASN A 245 1.80 17.78 -10.25
C ASN A 245 2.23 18.24 -8.85
N ALA A 246 1.63 19.30 -8.32
CA ALA A 246 1.93 19.79 -6.97
C ALA A 246 1.62 18.77 -5.86
N PHE A 247 0.68 17.84 -6.09
CA PHE A 247 0.26 16.85 -5.11
C PHE A 247 0.71 15.41 -5.44
N TYR A 248 0.65 15.05 -6.73
CA TYR A 248 0.89 13.69 -7.20
C TYR A 248 2.37 13.34 -7.41
N THR A 249 3.25 14.33 -7.44
CA THR A 249 4.70 14.12 -7.61
C THR A 249 5.43 14.11 -6.27
N GLY A 250 6.53 13.36 -6.19
CA GLY A 250 7.39 13.30 -4.99
C GLY A 250 6.83 12.42 -3.87
N GLN A 251 7.32 12.63 -2.63
CA GLN A 251 6.94 11.83 -1.45
C GLN A 251 6.03 12.56 -0.45
N LEU A 252 6.02 13.90 -0.47
CA LEU A 252 5.30 14.69 0.53
C LEU A 252 3.78 14.44 0.53
N GLY A 253 3.20 14.21 -0.65
CA GLY A 253 1.79 13.82 -0.78
C GLY A 253 1.44 12.51 -0.07
N LEU A 254 2.36 11.55 -0.05
CA LEU A 254 2.18 10.29 0.68
C LEU A 254 2.43 10.47 2.18
N MET A 255 3.49 11.19 2.55
CA MET A 255 3.85 11.46 3.95
C MET A 255 2.75 12.19 4.73
N HIS A 256 1.91 12.98 4.04
CA HIS A 256 0.74 13.63 4.63
C HIS A 256 -0.16 12.67 5.41
N TYR A 257 -0.34 11.44 4.92
CA TYR A 257 -1.30 10.49 5.48
C TYR A 257 -0.70 9.61 6.58
N LEU A 258 0.63 9.49 6.66
CA LEU A 258 1.30 8.52 7.50
C LEU A 258 1.60 9.10 8.89
N ASP A 259 1.30 8.36 9.95
CA ASP A 259 1.69 8.75 11.31
C ASP A 259 3.15 8.33 11.58
N PRO A 260 4.03 9.19 12.16
CA PRO A 260 3.80 10.57 12.60
C PRO A 260 4.09 11.66 11.55
N MET A 261 4.49 11.28 10.34
CA MET A 261 4.95 12.22 9.30
C MET A 261 3.90 13.26 8.90
N GLY A 262 2.62 12.90 8.91
CA GLY A 262 1.50 13.77 8.55
C GLY A 262 1.38 15.01 9.44
N HIS A 263 1.86 14.93 10.68
CA HIS A 263 1.94 16.09 11.59
C HIS A 263 2.92 17.16 11.12
N PHE A 264 3.93 16.78 10.32
CA PHE A 264 4.97 17.69 9.83
C PHE A 264 4.77 18.11 8.37
N PHE A 265 4.06 17.29 7.57
CA PHE A 265 3.92 17.49 6.13
C PHE A 265 2.45 17.66 5.70
N SER A 266 1.84 18.77 6.12
CA SER A 266 0.48 19.12 5.71
C SER A 266 0.37 19.36 4.19
N GLN A 267 -0.63 18.75 3.54
CA GLN A 267 -0.95 18.95 2.12
C GLN A 267 -2.42 19.38 1.90
N HIS A 268 -3.11 19.83 2.96
CA HIS A 268 -4.55 20.13 2.93
C HIS A 268 -4.96 21.07 1.77
N GLU A 269 -4.22 22.16 1.55
CA GLU A 269 -4.53 23.10 0.46
C GLU A 269 -4.43 22.46 -0.93
N LYS A 270 -3.41 21.63 -1.15
CA LYS A 270 -3.22 20.94 -2.44
C LYS A 270 -4.30 19.89 -2.66
N ILE A 271 -4.66 19.15 -1.60
CA ILE A 271 -5.74 18.16 -1.61
C ILE A 271 -7.08 18.84 -1.91
N ALA A 272 -7.37 19.98 -1.27
CA ALA A 272 -8.58 20.75 -1.52
C ALA A 272 -8.66 21.19 -2.98
N LYS A 273 -7.57 21.75 -3.52
CA LYS A 273 -7.50 22.18 -4.92
C LYS A 273 -7.72 21.02 -5.91
N VAL A 274 -7.12 19.86 -5.66
CA VAL A 274 -7.34 18.66 -6.49
C VAL A 274 -8.79 18.18 -6.37
N ALA A 275 -9.38 18.21 -5.17
CA ALA A 275 -10.77 17.84 -4.98
C ALA A 275 -11.73 18.81 -5.69
N ASP A 276 -11.43 20.12 -5.71
CA ASP A 276 -12.21 21.10 -6.49
C ASP A 276 -12.18 20.78 -7.99
N LEU A 277 -11.01 20.39 -8.52
CA LEU A 277 -10.90 19.95 -9.92
C LEU A 277 -11.73 18.70 -10.20
N TYR A 278 -11.76 17.73 -9.28
CA TYR A 278 -12.54 16.51 -9.45
C TYR A 278 -14.03 16.78 -9.39
N GLU A 279 -14.48 17.60 -8.44
CA GLU A 279 -15.88 17.97 -8.31
C GLU A 279 -16.39 18.74 -9.54
N ALA A 280 -15.56 19.58 -10.14
CA ALA A 280 -15.87 20.30 -11.38
C ALA A 280 -15.68 19.46 -12.66
N SER A 281 -15.21 18.21 -12.55
CA SER A 281 -14.85 17.41 -13.72
C SER A 281 -16.07 16.85 -14.46
N PRO A 282 -15.92 16.50 -15.77
CA PRO A 282 -16.99 15.88 -16.53
C PRO A 282 -17.58 14.61 -15.91
N ALA A 283 -16.78 13.83 -15.16
CA ALA A 283 -17.29 12.64 -14.49
C ALA A 283 -18.31 12.93 -13.36
N PHE A 284 -18.33 14.16 -12.84
CA PHE A 284 -19.23 14.59 -11.78
C PHE A 284 -20.42 15.43 -12.29
N SER A 285 -20.52 15.71 -13.59
CA SER A 285 -21.51 16.65 -14.14
C SER A 285 -22.97 16.27 -13.84
N ASN A 286 -23.24 14.97 -13.67
CA ASN A 286 -24.55 14.41 -13.35
C ASN A 286 -24.55 13.69 -12.00
N PHE A 287 -23.67 14.10 -11.07
CA PHE A 287 -23.59 13.48 -9.76
C PHE A 287 -24.87 13.75 -8.96
N GLU A 288 -25.46 12.70 -8.40
CA GLU A 288 -26.65 12.78 -7.57
C GLU A 288 -26.36 12.23 -6.17
N VAL A 289 -26.81 12.95 -5.14
CA VAL A 289 -26.77 12.46 -3.76
C VAL A 289 -27.85 11.40 -3.58
N LYS A 290 -27.45 10.14 -3.41
CA LYS A 290 -28.37 9.00 -3.26
C LYS A 290 -28.25 8.36 -1.88
N THR A 291 -29.37 7.85 -1.38
CA THR A 291 -29.43 7.12 -0.10
C THR A 291 -28.62 5.82 -0.14
N GLU A 292 -28.55 5.15 -1.28
CA GLU A 292 -27.71 3.95 -1.48
C GLU A 292 -26.20 4.24 -1.40
N TYR A 293 -25.79 5.50 -1.60
CA TYR A 293 -24.41 5.97 -1.39
C TYR A 293 -24.21 6.54 0.02
N ASN A 294 -25.14 6.25 0.93
CA ASN A 294 -25.24 6.85 2.26
C ASN A 294 -25.15 8.38 2.24
N ASN A 295 -25.84 8.99 1.26
CA ASN A 295 -25.88 10.43 1.03
C ASN A 295 -24.48 11.05 0.86
N MET A 296 -23.54 10.35 0.21
CA MET A 296 -22.25 10.90 -0.18
C MET A 296 -22.43 12.10 -1.11
N THR A 297 -21.76 13.21 -0.81
CA THR A 297 -21.74 14.41 -1.66
C THR A 297 -20.66 14.32 -2.74
N ALA A 298 -20.78 15.15 -3.78
CA ALA A 298 -19.76 15.27 -4.82
C ALA A 298 -18.40 15.65 -4.20
N LYS A 299 -18.38 16.66 -3.32
CA LYS A 299 -17.18 17.08 -2.59
C LYS A 299 -16.54 15.95 -1.77
N GLU A 300 -17.33 15.16 -1.07
CA GLU A 300 -16.83 14.03 -0.28
C GLU A 300 -16.21 12.94 -1.16
N LEU A 301 -16.86 12.60 -2.27
CA LEU A 301 -16.30 11.66 -3.23
C LEU A 301 -15.01 12.22 -3.85
N ALA A 302 -14.96 13.52 -4.18
CA ALA A 302 -13.77 14.18 -4.70
C ALA A 302 -12.59 14.16 -3.71
N LEU A 303 -12.84 14.44 -2.42
CA LEU A 303 -11.83 14.35 -1.35
C LEU A 303 -11.36 12.93 -1.09
N LEU A 304 -12.27 11.96 -1.11
CA LEU A 304 -11.93 10.53 -1.07
C LEU A 304 -10.99 10.20 -2.24
N MET A 305 -11.37 10.60 -3.46
CA MET A 305 -10.65 10.21 -4.66
C MET A 305 -9.30 10.89 -4.81
N SER A 306 -9.12 12.13 -4.35
CA SER A 306 -7.78 12.75 -4.32
C SER A 306 -6.80 11.91 -3.50
N SER A 307 -7.26 11.36 -2.38
CA SER A 307 -6.46 10.49 -1.52
C SER A 307 -6.23 9.10 -2.15
N ILE A 308 -7.28 8.48 -2.71
CA ILE A 308 -7.18 7.13 -3.32
C ILE A 308 -6.33 7.11 -4.58
N ILE A 309 -6.48 8.09 -5.47
CA ILE A 309 -5.65 8.19 -6.67
C ILE A 309 -4.20 8.42 -6.28
N ARG A 310 -3.92 9.13 -5.18
CA ARG A 310 -2.52 9.41 -4.78
C ARG A 310 -1.84 8.18 -4.21
N ILE A 311 -2.50 7.55 -3.24
CA ILE A 311 -1.96 6.44 -2.47
C ILE A 311 -1.95 5.15 -3.29
N ALA A 312 -3.01 4.86 -4.03
CA ALA A 312 -3.18 3.57 -4.71
C ALA A 312 -3.11 3.70 -6.23
N GLY A 313 -3.80 4.70 -6.82
CA GLY A 313 -3.90 4.85 -8.28
C GLY A 313 -2.55 5.08 -8.97
N VAL A 314 -1.95 6.25 -8.74
CA VAL A 314 -0.69 6.65 -9.38
C VAL A 314 0.48 5.83 -8.82
N GLN A 315 0.60 5.71 -7.50
CA GLN A 315 1.74 5.04 -6.87
C GLN A 315 1.83 3.56 -7.25
N GLY A 316 0.71 2.83 -7.17
CA GLY A 316 0.66 1.40 -7.51
C GLY A 316 0.96 1.14 -8.99
N SER A 317 0.33 1.92 -9.89
CA SER A 317 0.50 1.76 -11.34
C SER A 317 1.91 2.10 -11.79
N ARG A 318 2.49 3.18 -11.26
CA ARG A 318 3.89 3.57 -11.51
C ARG A 318 4.88 2.49 -11.08
N MET A 319 4.69 1.91 -9.89
CA MET A 319 5.56 0.83 -9.41
C MET A 319 5.44 -0.41 -10.29
N LEU A 320 4.23 -0.77 -10.72
CA LEU A 320 4.03 -1.90 -11.62
C LEU A 320 4.73 -1.69 -12.97
N THR A 321 4.60 -0.50 -13.57
CA THR A 321 5.34 -0.15 -14.79
C THR A 321 6.86 -0.21 -14.57
N TRP A 322 7.35 0.27 -13.43
CA TRP A 322 8.77 0.22 -13.11
C TRP A 322 9.28 -1.23 -12.99
N PHE A 323 8.55 -2.10 -12.30
CA PHE A 323 8.90 -3.53 -12.18
C PHE A 323 8.90 -4.24 -13.55
N CYS A 324 7.92 -3.93 -14.40
CA CYS A 324 7.82 -4.54 -15.73
C CYS A 324 8.90 -4.06 -16.72
N THR A 325 9.49 -2.86 -16.55
CA THR A 325 10.27 -2.22 -17.62
C THR A 325 11.70 -1.85 -17.26
N SER A 326 12.08 -1.79 -15.98
CA SER A 326 13.42 -1.30 -15.57
C SER A 326 14.52 -2.36 -15.57
N GLY A 327 14.16 -3.63 -15.48
CA GLY A 327 15.12 -4.72 -15.28
C GLY A 327 15.73 -4.77 -13.88
N VAL A 328 15.29 -3.90 -12.96
CA VAL A 328 15.76 -3.89 -11.58
C VAL A 328 15.21 -5.08 -10.81
N LYS A 329 16.12 -5.78 -10.11
CA LYS A 329 15.75 -6.81 -9.14
C LYS A 329 15.16 -6.16 -7.91
N TYR A 330 13.97 -6.58 -7.52
CA TYR A 330 13.26 -6.02 -6.37
C TYR A 330 12.40 -7.11 -5.74
N GLY A 331 12.22 -7.10 -4.41
CA GLY A 331 11.35 -8.06 -3.73
C GLY A 331 11.71 -9.51 -4.06
N ASN A 332 10.73 -10.30 -4.52
CA ASN A 332 11.00 -11.68 -4.96
C ASN A 332 11.31 -11.77 -6.46
N LEU A 333 11.25 -10.67 -7.22
CA LEU A 333 11.68 -10.62 -8.61
C LEU A 333 13.20 -10.47 -8.70
N GLN A 334 13.88 -11.58 -8.95
CA GLN A 334 15.35 -11.67 -8.92
C GLN A 334 16.00 -11.79 -10.30
N ILE A 335 15.26 -11.47 -11.36
CA ILE A 335 15.70 -11.46 -12.76
C ILE A 335 15.55 -10.06 -13.39
N ASP A 336 16.24 -9.83 -14.51
CA ASP A 336 15.92 -8.71 -15.40
C ASP A 336 14.70 -9.08 -16.26
N ALA A 337 13.51 -8.61 -15.85
CA ALA A 337 12.25 -8.96 -16.52
C ALA A 337 12.19 -8.50 -17.99
N ARG A 338 13.04 -7.52 -18.41
CA ARG A 338 13.10 -7.06 -19.79
C ARG A 338 13.55 -8.17 -20.75
N THR A 339 14.41 -9.06 -20.28
CA THR A 339 14.87 -10.21 -21.09
C THR A 339 13.73 -11.13 -21.50
N VAL A 340 12.70 -11.25 -20.65
CA VAL A 340 11.48 -11.98 -20.97
C VAL A 340 10.56 -11.14 -21.83
N TRP A 341 10.34 -9.87 -21.46
CA TRP A 341 9.50 -8.94 -22.21
C TRP A 341 9.91 -8.82 -23.69
N ASP A 342 11.22 -8.76 -23.95
CA ASP A 342 11.77 -8.65 -25.30
C ASP A 342 11.43 -9.87 -26.18
N SER A 343 11.12 -11.01 -25.57
CA SER A 343 10.73 -12.25 -26.26
C SER A 343 9.22 -12.46 -26.42
N LEU A 344 8.37 -11.64 -25.79
CA LEU A 344 6.92 -11.82 -25.83
C LEU A 344 6.36 -11.56 -27.23
N ASP A 345 5.30 -12.28 -27.60
CA ASP A 345 4.40 -11.86 -28.66
C ASP A 345 3.57 -10.67 -28.13
N LEU A 346 3.82 -9.49 -28.70
CA LEU A 346 3.11 -8.27 -28.28
C LEU A 346 1.70 -8.18 -28.87
N GLU A 347 1.32 -9.04 -29.81
CA GLU A 347 -0.06 -9.12 -30.29
C GLU A 347 -0.91 -10.08 -29.43
N ASP A 348 -0.29 -10.97 -28.65
CA ASP A 348 -0.97 -11.83 -27.69
C ASP A 348 -1.19 -11.09 -26.35
N GLU A 349 -2.36 -10.47 -26.20
CA GLU A 349 -2.76 -9.80 -24.96
C GLU A 349 -2.73 -10.72 -23.73
N ASP A 350 -2.99 -12.03 -23.90
CA ASP A 350 -2.95 -12.99 -22.79
C ASP A 350 -1.52 -13.21 -22.30
N GLU A 351 -0.57 -13.36 -23.24
CA GLU A 351 0.84 -13.54 -22.91
C GLU A 351 1.40 -12.29 -22.19
N VAL A 352 1.09 -11.10 -22.69
CA VAL A 352 1.48 -9.83 -22.04
C VAL A 352 0.83 -9.67 -20.66
N LEU A 353 -0.46 -10.01 -20.51
CA LEU A 353 -1.13 -9.96 -19.21
C LEU A 353 -0.49 -10.93 -18.21
N ARG A 354 -0.20 -12.16 -18.65
CA ARG A 354 0.48 -13.17 -17.83
C ARG A 354 1.87 -12.70 -17.40
N TYR A 355 2.61 -12.03 -18.28
CA TYR A 355 3.87 -11.39 -17.92
C TYR A 355 3.68 -10.36 -16.79
N VAL A 356 2.71 -9.45 -16.93
CA VAL A 356 2.39 -8.45 -15.89
C VAL A 356 2.02 -9.12 -14.55
N LEU A 357 1.21 -10.18 -14.59
CA LEU A 357 0.76 -10.89 -13.39
C LEU A 357 1.91 -11.65 -12.70
N GLU A 358 2.85 -12.23 -13.45
CA GLU A 358 4.01 -12.90 -12.87
C GLU A 358 5.00 -11.89 -12.26
N VAL A 359 5.21 -10.75 -12.91
CA VAL A 359 5.96 -9.63 -12.33
C VAL A 359 5.30 -9.18 -11.02
N ALA A 360 3.98 -8.94 -11.03
CA ALA A 360 3.24 -8.52 -9.85
C ALA A 360 3.15 -9.60 -8.76
N ARG A 361 3.22 -10.88 -9.11
CA ARG A 361 3.28 -11.98 -8.13
C ARG A 361 4.58 -11.90 -7.33
N LEU A 362 5.72 -11.79 -8.04
CA LEU A 362 7.04 -11.74 -7.42
C LEU A 362 7.36 -10.38 -6.78
N SER A 363 6.82 -9.30 -7.32
CA SER A 363 7.01 -7.92 -6.85
C SER A 363 5.69 -7.15 -6.88
N PRO A 364 4.79 -7.39 -5.90
CA PRO A 364 3.51 -6.71 -5.87
C PRO A 364 3.71 -5.23 -5.51
N PRO A 365 3.05 -4.29 -6.22
CA PRO A 365 3.03 -2.88 -5.84
C PRO A 365 2.45 -2.63 -4.44
N VAL A 366 1.50 -3.47 -4.02
CA VAL A 366 0.94 -3.47 -2.66
C VAL A 366 1.27 -4.81 -2.03
N THR A 367 2.17 -4.79 -1.06
CA THR A 367 2.72 -5.98 -0.41
C THR A 367 1.79 -6.54 0.65
N VAL A 368 1.09 -5.67 1.38
CA VAL A 368 0.31 -6.00 2.58
C VAL A 368 -0.96 -5.16 2.63
N SER A 369 -2.05 -5.79 3.07
CA SER A 369 -3.26 -5.11 3.56
C SER A 369 -3.43 -5.42 5.05
N HIS A 370 -4.38 -4.80 5.73
CA HIS A 370 -4.66 -5.09 7.14
C HIS A 370 -6.13 -5.42 7.36
N HIS A 371 -6.42 -6.07 8.47
CA HIS A 371 -7.75 -6.01 9.08
C HIS A 371 -7.66 -6.07 10.60
N VAL A 372 -8.76 -5.79 11.26
CA VAL A 372 -8.93 -5.98 12.70
C VAL A 372 -9.72 -7.27 12.91
N ALA A 373 -9.22 -8.15 13.78
CA ALA A 373 -9.90 -9.39 14.12
C ALA A 373 -11.22 -9.08 14.86
N THR A 374 -12.34 -9.54 14.30
CA THR A 374 -13.68 -9.37 14.88
C THR A 374 -13.96 -10.36 16.00
N GLU A 375 -13.20 -11.45 16.06
CA GLU A 375 -13.26 -12.52 17.06
C GLU A 375 -11.84 -12.92 17.50
N PRO A 376 -11.68 -13.53 18.69
CA PRO A 376 -10.40 -14.14 19.07
C PRO A 376 -10.00 -15.25 18.10
N PHE A 377 -8.70 -15.41 17.86
CA PHE A 377 -8.18 -16.44 16.95
C PHE A 377 -6.90 -17.08 17.48
N LYS A 378 -6.52 -18.20 16.85
CA LYS A 378 -5.25 -18.88 17.08
C LYS A 378 -4.50 -19.02 15.76
N CYS A 379 -3.18 -18.95 15.83
CA CYS A 379 -2.31 -19.35 14.74
C CYS A 379 -1.06 -20.02 15.28
N GLU A 380 -0.35 -20.72 14.40
CA GLU A 380 0.96 -21.29 14.70
C GLU A 380 2.04 -20.31 14.27
N ILE A 381 2.98 -20.02 15.17
CA ILE A 381 4.18 -19.20 14.91
C ILE A 381 5.37 -19.99 15.45
N ALA A 382 6.40 -20.23 14.63
CA ALA A 382 7.58 -21.01 15.00
C ALA A 382 7.23 -22.36 15.71
N SER A 383 6.30 -23.12 15.13
CA SER A 383 5.83 -24.43 15.63
C SER A 383 5.16 -24.41 17.00
N ARG A 384 4.60 -23.27 17.40
CA ARG A 384 3.85 -23.12 18.66
C ARG A 384 2.53 -22.42 18.39
N SER A 385 1.46 -22.89 19.04
CA SER A 385 0.16 -22.24 18.97
C SER A 385 0.12 -21.02 19.89
N TYR A 386 -0.32 -19.89 19.36
CA TYR A 386 -0.59 -18.66 20.08
C TYR A 386 -2.04 -18.24 19.89
N SER A 387 -2.63 -17.69 20.95
CA SER A 387 -3.99 -17.13 20.93
C SER A 387 -3.92 -15.61 20.98
N PHE A 388 -4.76 -14.95 20.18
CA PHE A 388 -4.89 -13.50 20.12
C PHE A 388 -6.35 -13.08 20.37
N PRO A 389 -6.58 -11.99 21.13
CA PRO A 389 -7.92 -11.53 21.43
C PRO A 389 -8.60 -10.85 20.23
N LYS A 390 -9.92 -10.67 20.34
CA LYS A 390 -10.67 -9.75 19.48
C LYS A 390 -10.04 -8.35 19.51
N GLY A 391 -10.02 -7.66 18.38
CA GLY A 391 -9.43 -6.34 18.23
C GLY A 391 -7.93 -6.36 17.88
N THR A 392 -7.28 -7.52 17.85
CA THR A 392 -5.90 -7.63 17.35
C THR A 392 -5.83 -7.24 15.87
N LYS A 393 -4.85 -6.39 15.52
CA LYS A 393 -4.52 -6.05 14.14
C LYS A 393 -3.86 -7.25 13.46
N VAL A 394 -4.33 -7.59 12.27
CA VAL A 394 -3.84 -8.72 11.47
C VAL A 394 -3.41 -8.19 10.11
N ALA A 395 -2.16 -8.47 9.74
CA ALA A 395 -1.63 -8.20 8.42
C ALA A 395 -2.08 -9.29 7.45
N ILE A 396 -2.43 -8.87 6.24
CA ILE A 396 -2.80 -9.68 5.08
C ILE A 396 -1.65 -9.53 4.06
N PRO A 397 -0.54 -10.27 4.21
CA PRO A 397 0.64 -10.14 3.37
C PRO A 397 0.44 -10.84 2.02
N LEU A 398 -0.12 -10.09 1.06
CA LEU A 398 -0.31 -10.54 -0.33
C LEU A 398 0.99 -11.07 -0.95
N VAL A 399 2.12 -10.43 -0.60
CA VAL A 399 3.45 -10.81 -1.06
C VAL A 399 3.85 -12.23 -0.63
N PHE A 400 3.41 -12.72 0.54
CA PHE A 400 3.74 -14.07 1.00
C PHE A 400 2.81 -15.14 0.41
N ALA A 401 1.53 -14.83 0.26
CA ALA A 401 0.60 -15.71 -0.44
C ALA A 401 1.03 -15.97 -1.90
N ASN A 402 1.64 -14.97 -2.54
CA ASN A 402 2.22 -15.10 -3.88
C ASN A 402 3.49 -15.95 -3.96
N ILE A 403 4.06 -16.35 -2.83
CA ILE A 403 5.23 -17.24 -2.74
C ILE A 403 4.99 -18.47 -1.87
N ASP A 404 3.73 -18.82 -1.58
CA ASP A 404 3.40 -20.03 -0.83
C ASP A 404 3.66 -21.28 -1.71
N PRO A 405 4.65 -22.14 -1.35
CA PRO A 405 4.99 -23.30 -2.15
C PRO A 405 3.87 -24.35 -2.23
N ASN A 406 2.89 -24.32 -1.31
CA ASN A 406 1.73 -25.21 -1.37
C ASN A 406 0.80 -24.89 -2.54
N VAL A 407 0.85 -23.66 -3.05
CA VAL A 407 0.04 -23.20 -4.19
C VAL A 407 0.88 -23.05 -5.45
N TRP A 408 2.09 -22.52 -5.31
CA TRP A 408 2.96 -22.15 -6.43
C TRP A 408 4.02 -23.19 -6.79
N GLY A 409 4.12 -24.28 -6.03
CA GLY A 409 5.08 -25.35 -6.30
C GLY A 409 6.51 -25.04 -5.82
N LYS A 410 7.46 -25.92 -6.21
CA LYS A 410 8.86 -25.82 -5.79
C LYS A 410 9.63 -24.70 -6.52
N ASP A 411 9.18 -24.34 -7.72
CA ASP A 411 9.70 -23.27 -8.59
C ASP A 411 9.06 -21.90 -8.28
N VAL A 412 8.50 -21.73 -7.08
CA VAL A 412 7.79 -20.51 -6.66
C VAL A 412 8.63 -19.23 -6.75
N TRP A 413 9.95 -19.37 -6.62
CA TRP A 413 10.92 -18.27 -6.72
C TRP A 413 11.36 -17.96 -8.14
N GLU A 414 11.04 -18.84 -9.10
CA GLU A 414 11.42 -18.68 -10.50
C GLU A 414 10.40 -17.79 -11.21
N PHE A 415 10.87 -17.04 -12.21
CA PHE A 415 9.98 -16.30 -13.08
C PHE A 415 9.41 -17.23 -14.14
N ASN A 416 8.10 -17.42 -14.15
CA ASN A 416 7.43 -18.21 -15.17
C ASN A 416 6.02 -17.65 -15.46
N HIS A 417 5.92 -16.76 -16.45
CA HIS A 417 4.62 -16.19 -16.86
C HIS A 417 3.67 -17.23 -17.50
N LYS A 418 4.19 -18.40 -17.90
CA LYS A 418 3.39 -19.50 -18.45
C LYS A 418 2.94 -20.49 -17.37
N ARG A 419 3.22 -20.23 -16.08
CA ARG A 419 2.87 -21.15 -14.99
C ARG A 419 1.35 -21.40 -14.92
N PRO A 420 0.92 -22.66 -14.74
CA PRO A 420 -0.50 -22.97 -14.52
C PRO A 420 -1.04 -22.26 -13.28
N GLY A 421 -2.32 -21.87 -13.31
CA GLY A 421 -2.97 -21.24 -12.15
C GLY A 421 -2.56 -19.78 -11.89
N LEU A 422 -1.76 -19.15 -12.77
CA LEU A 422 -1.25 -17.79 -12.52
C LEU A 422 -2.38 -16.80 -12.29
N LYS A 423 -3.46 -16.83 -13.09
CA LYS A 423 -4.57 -15.89 -12.95
C LYS A 423 -5.45 -16.23 -11.75
N GLU A 424 -5.72 -17.52 -11.58
CA GLU A 424 -6.63 -18.09 -10.61
C GLU A 424 -6.09 -17.95 -9.18
N ASN A 425 -4.77 -18.06 -9.01
CA ASN A 425 -4.12 -18.03 -7.70
C ASN A 425 -3.47 -16.67 -7.39
N HIS A 426 -3.40 -15.75 -8.35
CA HIS A 426 -2.77 -14.44 -8.16
C HIS A 426 -3.40 -13.73 -6.96
N THR A 427 -2.54 -13.39 -5.99
CA THR A 427 -2.93 -12.65 -4.81
C THR A 427 -2.48 -11.20 -4.97
N GLY A 428 -3.42 -10.32 -5.25
CA GLY A 428 -3.11 -8.93 -5.57
C GLY A 428 -4.37 -8.10 -5.58
N PHE A 429 -4.22 -6.76 -5.61
CA PHE A 429 -5.37 -5.86 -5.64
C PHE A 429 -6.36 -6.09 -4.47
N ASN A 430 -5.85 -6.54 -3.32
CA ASN A 430 -6.63 -6.97 -2.15
C ASN A 430 -7.71 -8.02 -2.49
N SER A 431 -7.33 -9.01 -3.32
CA SER A 431 -8.17 -10.11 -3.78
C SER A 431 -7.34 -11.35 -4.08
N VAL A 432 -8.00 -12.51 -4.17
CA VAL A 432 -7.46 -13.73 -4.80
C VAL A 432 -8.42 -14.12 -5.92
N ASN A 433 -7.90 -14.35 -7.14
CA ASN A 433 -8.70 -14.55 -8.35
C ASN A 433 -9.67 -13.38 -8.66
N GLY A 434 -9.41 -12.19 -8.14
CA GLY A 434 -10.38 -11.10 -8.21
C GLY A 434 -11.67 -11.28 -7.41
N LEU A 435 -11.63 -12.14 -6.40
CA LEU A 435 -12.73 -12.33 -5.48
C LEU A 435 -12.45 -11.63 -4.16
N GLY A 436 -13.43 -10.85 -3.70
CA GLY A 436 -13.45 -10.24 -2.36
C GLY A 436 -14.22 -8.92 -2.32
N PRO A 437 -14.90 -8.59 -1.21
CA PRO A 437 -15.71 -7.37 -1.07
C PRO A 437 -14.89 -6.08 -1.12
N ARG A 438 -13.56 -6.18 -1.02
CA ARG A 438 -12.61 -5.07 -1.00
C ARG A 438 -11.59 -5.15 -2.12
N GLU A 439 -11.89 -5.90 -3.19
CA GLU A 439 -11.07 -5.88 -4.41
C GLU A 439 -10.92 -4.43 -4.91
N CYS A 440 -9.70 -4.07 -5.30
CA CYS A 440 -9.37 -2.79 -5.89
C CYS A 440 -10.31 -2.52 -7.07
N PRO A 441 -11.13 -1.45 -7.02
CA PRO A 441 -12.08 -1.16 -8.07
C PRO A 441 -11.38 -0.79 -9.40
N GLY A 442 -10.14 -0.27 -9.34
CA GLY A 442 -9.34 0.07 -10.51
C GLY A 442 -8.53 -1.09 -11.13
N LYS A 443 -8.64 -2.33 -10.63
CA LYS A 443 -7.82 -3.46 -11.10
C LYS A 443 -7.95 -3.69 -12.62
N GLY A 444 -9.19 -3.74 -13.11
CA GLY A 444 -9.46 -3.98 -14.53
C GLY A 444 -8.86 -2.92 -15.43
N LEU A 445 -9.05 -1.64 -15.06
CA LEU A 445 -8.44 -0.49 -15.75
C LEU A 445 -6.92 -0.62 -15.79
N VAL A 446 -6.28 -0.77 -14.63
CA VAL A 446 -4.80 -0.79 -14.54
C VAL A 446 -4.20 -1.96 -15.32
N LEU A 447 -4.78 -3.17 -15.22
CA LEU A 447 -4.24 -4.32 -15.96
C LEU A 447 -4.38 -4.15 -17.48
N ARG A 448 -5.52 -3.65 -17.98
CA ARG A 448 -5.70 -3.36 -19.41
C ARG A 448 -4.73 -2.28 -19.89
N SER A 449 -4.63 -1.18 -19.14
CA SER A 449 -3.73 -0.06 -19.48
C SER A 449 -2.26 -0.49 -19.43
N MET A 450 -1.87 -1.36 -18.48
CA MET A 450 -0.53 -1.93 -18.41
C MET A 450 -0.21 -2.79 -19.65
N VAL A 451 -1.13 -3.67 -20.06
CA VAL A 451 -0.95 -4.49 -21.27
C VAL A 451 -0.73 -3.59 -22.48
N ARG A 452 -1.64 -2.63 -22.73
CA ARG A 452 -1.53 -1.69 -23.85
C ARG A 452 -0.24 -0.88 -23.80
N LEU A 453 0.12 -0.35 -22.63
CA LEU A 453 1.35 0.43 -22.46
C LEU A 453 2.59 -0.40 -22.80
N LEU A 454 2.69 -1.64 -22.31
CA LEU A 454 3.80 -2.53 -22.63
C LEU A 454 3.85 -2.93 -24.11
N GLN A 455 2.70 -3.09 -24.75
CA GLN A 455 2.63 -3.32 -26.19
C GLN A 455 3.15 -2.11 -26.96
N VAL A 456 2.70 -0.89 -26.64
CA VAL A 456 3.13 0.33 -27.34
C VAL A 456 4.62 0.59 -27.14
N ILE A 457 5.13 0.49 -25.91
CA ILE A 457 6.58 0.65 -25.64
C ILE A 457 7.37 -0.45 -26.36
N GLY A 458 6.94 -1.72 -26.25
CA GLY A 458 7.62 -2.85 -26.87
C GLY A 458 7.68 -2.74 -28.39
N LYS A 459 6.57 -2.36 -29.04
CA LYS A 459 6.50 -2.12 -30.49
C LYS A 459 7.45 -0.99 -30.90
N LYS A 460 7.46 0.13 -30.17
CA LYS A 460 8.37 1.26 -30.43
C LYS A 460 9.84 0.85 -30.31
N LYS A 461 10.20 0.07 -29.28
CA LYS A 461 11.56 -0.44 -29.06
C LYS A 461 12.02 -1.39 -30.18
N ARG A 462 11.10 -2.19 -30.74
CA ARG A 462 11.38 -3.15 -31.82
C ARG A 462 11.38 -2.53 -33.23
N GLN A 463 10.95 -1.28 -33.38
CA GLN A 463 11.04 -0.59 -34.67
C GLN A 463 12.51 -0.31 -35.00
N PRO A 464 12.94 -0.55 -36.26
CA PRO A 464 14.29 -0.18 -36.68
C PRO A 464 14.47 1.32 -36.51
N SER A 465 15.58 1.74 -35.87
CA SER A 465 15.89 3.16 -35.72
C SER A 465 16.03 3.79 -37.11
N THR A 466 15.04 4.56 -37.53
CA THR A 466 15.14 5.42 -38.71
C THR A 466 15.98 6.65 -38.35
N SER A 467 17.27 6.44 -38.07
CA SER A 467 18.24 7.52 -38.04
C SER A 467 19.05 7.42 -39.34
N PRO A 468 19.06 8.45 -40.19
CA PRO A 468 20.01 8.51 -41.29
C PRO A 468 21.40 8.51 -40.66
N GLN A 469 22.21 7.50 -40.95
CA GLN A 469 23.65 7.58 -40.70
C GLN A 469 24.16 8.75 -41.55
N SER A 470 24.47 9.87 -40.89
CA SER A 470 25.27 10.93 -41.49
C SER A 470 26.65 10.34 -41.75
N VAL A 471 26.94 10.14 -43.04
CA VAL A 471 28.25 9.75 -43.60
C VAL A 471 29.29 10.82 -43.28
#